data_AF-A0A7W1K5S7-F1
#
_entry.id   AF-A0A7W1K5S7-F1
#
_cell.length_a   1.000
_cell.length_b   1.000
_cell.length_c   1.000
_cell.angle_alpha   90.00
_cell.angle_beta   90.00
_cell.angle_gamma   90.00
#
_symmetry.space_group_name_H-M   'P 1'
#
loop_
_entity.id
_entity.type
_entity.pdbx_description
1 polymer ?
#
loop_
_entity_poly.entity_id
_entity_poly.type
_entity_poly.pdbx_seq_one_letter_code
_entity_poly.pdbx_strand_id
1 'polypeptide(L)' 'MNRYRGRPLVSFGAGKGGCSFYVQSPAVMDAHRDELLGYDTIKGTVHFAPDGPLPADLVTKLVEARIAETDAAAKR' A
#
# COMPACT_ATOMS: atom_id res chain seq x y z
N MET A 1 -1.07 13.85 -2.81
CA MET A 1 -1.67 12.59 -3.30
C MET A 1 -0.83 12.10 -4.46
N ASN A 2 -0.03 11.05 -4.28
CA ASN A 2 0.81 10.53 -5.36
C ASN A 2 -0.09 9.83 -6.39
N ARG A 3 0.02 10.23 -7.67
CA ARG A 3 -0.76 9.67 -8.77
C ARG A 3 0.18 9.13 -9.85
N TYR A 4 -0.19 8.00 -10.43
CA TYR A 4 0.50 7.38 -11.56
C TYR A 4 -0.51 7.11 -12.67
N ARG A 5 -0.21 7.57 -13.91
CA ARG A 5 -1.15 7.51 -15.06
C ARG A 5 -2.57 8.01 -14.75
N GLY A 6 -2.68 9.09 -13.98
CA GLY A 6 -3.96 9.68 -13.58
C GLY A 6 -4.71 8.93 -12.46
N ARG A 7 -4.20 7.79 -11.98
CA ARG A 7 -4.81 6.99 -10.89
C ARG A 7 -4.07 7.21 -9.57
N PRO A 8 -4.75 7.14 -8.40
CA PRO A 8 -4.07 7.16 -7.11
C PRO A 8 -3.09 5.99 -6.98
N LEU A 9 -1.84 6.31 -6.66
CA LEU A 9 -0.78 5.34 -6.46
C LEU A 9 -0.79 4.88 -5.00
N VAL A 10 -0.18 5.67 -4.12
CA VAL A 10 -0.18 5.41 -2.67
C VAL A 10 -0.32 6.70 -1.88
N SER A 11 -0.81 6.60 -0.66
CA SER A 11 -0.87 7.70 0.30
C SER A 11 -0.41 7.24 1.67
N PHE A 12 -0.01 8.20 2.51
CA PHE A 12 0.40 7.94 3.88
C PHE A 12 -0.32 8.91 4.82
N GLY A 13 -0.74 8.43 5.99
CA GLY A 13 -1.33 9.21 7.06
C GLY A 13 -0.71 8.84 8.40
N ALA A 14 -0.52 9.81 9.27
CA ALA A 14 -0.10 9.59 10.65
C ALA A 14 -1.01 10.40 11.59
N GLY A 15 -1.47 9.76 12.67
CA GLY A 15 -2.35 10.37 13.65
C GLY A 15 -2.14 9.80 15.05
N LYS A 16 -3.00 10.19 16.00
CA LYS A 16 -2.91 9.72 17.40
C LYS A 16 -3.03 8.20 17.56
N GLY A 17 -3.69 7.52 16.62
CA GLY A 17 -3.87 6.07 16.63
C GLY A 17 -2.76 5.29 15.90
N GLY A 18 -1.73 5.96 15.39
CA GLY A 18 -0.63 5.33 14.65
C GLY A 18 -0.52 5.83 13.21
N CYS A 19 0.13 5.02 12.38
CA CYS A 19 0.42 5.30 10.99
C CYS A 19 -0.40 4.40 10.06
N SER A 20 -0.80 4.94 8.91
CA SER A 20 -1.62 4.27 7.92
C SER A 20 -0.98 4.43 6.54
N PHE A 21 -0.69 3.32 5.87
CA PHE A 21 -0.21 3.28 4.51
C PHE A 21 -1.32 2.79 3.58
N TYR A 22 -1.72 3.64 2.63
CA TYR A 22 -2.84 3.40 1.71
C TYR A 22 -2.28 2.99 0.34
N VAL A 23 -2.41 1.71 -0.02
CA VAL A 23 -1.95 1.13 -1.30
C VAL A 23 -2.94 1.42 -2.44
N GLN A 24 -4.16 1.87 -2.11
CA GLN A 24 -5.21 2.23 -3.07
C GLN A 24 -5.60 1.09 -4.04
N SER A 25 -5.35 -0.16 -3.63
CA SER A 25 -5.71 -1.36 -4.38
C SER A 25 -5.93 -2.55 -3.43
N PRO A 26 -7.17 -3.06 -3.32
CA PRO A 26 -7.42 -4.32 -2.61
C PRO A 26 -6.75 -5.52 -3.26
N ALA A 27 -6.56 -5.52 -4.58
CA ALA A 27 -5.96 -6.63 -5.31
C ALA A 27 -4.46 -6.77 -5.01
N VAL A 28 -3.73 -5.64 -4.89
CA VAL A 28 -2.32 -5.65 -4.46
C VAL A 28 -2.22 -6.13 -3.01
N MET A 29 -3.12 -5.71 -2.13
CA MET A 29 -3.12 -6.19 -0.74
C MET A 29 -3.34 -7.71 -0.65
N ASP A 30 -4.25 -8.27 -1.44
CA ASP A 30 -4.51 -9.71 -1.46
C ASP A 30 -3.31 -10.50 -2.00
N ALA A 31 -2.66 -10.00 -3.06
CA ALA A 31 -1.47 -10.62 -3.65
C ALA A 31 -0.26 -10.65 -2.69
N HIS A 32 -0.18 -9.70 -1.75
CA HIS A 32 0.89 -9.57 -0.77
C HIS A 32 0.46 -9.92 0.67
N ARG A 33 -0.66 -10.63 0.83
CA ARG A 33 -1.24 -10.95 2.15
C ARG A 33 -0.25 -11.64 3.10
N ASP A 34 0.61 -12.50 2.56
CA ASP A 34 1.54 -13.30 3.36
C ASP A 34 2.66 -12.42 3.94
N GLU A 35 3.08 -11.38 3.20
CA GLU A 35 4.06 -10.39 3.67
C GLU A 35 3.44 -9.38 4.65
N LEU A 36 2.11 -9.26 4.62
CA LEU A 36 1.33 -8.40 5.50
C LEU A 36 0.88 -9.13 6.79
N LEU A 37 1.18 -10.42 6.92
CA LEU A 37 0.90 -11.19 8.12
C LEU A 37 1.63 -10.57 9.32
N GLY A 38 0.84 -10.08 10.29
CA GLY A 38 1.35 -9.41 11.50
C GLY A 38 1.10 -7.91 11.54
N TYR A 39 0.62 -7.31 10.44
CA TYR A 39 0.11 -5.94 10.43
C TYR A 39 -1.41 -5.92 10.51
N ASP A 40 -1.97 -4.86 11.09
CA ASP A 40 -3.41 -4.62 11.01
C ASP A 40 -3.74 -4.08 9.61
N THR A 41 -4.45 -4.86 8.81
CA THR A 41 -4.81 -4.49 7.45
C THR A 41 -6.32 -4.40 7.28
N ILE A 42 -6.77 -3.32 6.64
CA ILE A 42 -8.12 -3.19 6.09
C ILE A 42 -8.03 -3.08 4.57
N LYS A 43 -9.16 -3.10 3.86
CA LYS A 43 -9.19 -3.05 2.39
C LYS A 43 -8.35 -1.89 1.83
N GLY A 44 -7.19 -2.22 1.27
CA GLY A 44 -6.28 -1.24 0.66
C GLY A 44 -5.38 -0.45 1.61
N THR A 45 -5.37 -0.76 2.92
CA THR A 45 -4.61 0.01 3.93
C THR A 45 -3.90 -0.91 4.92
N VAL A 46 -2.68 -0.53 5.28
CA VAL A 46 -1.88 -1.16 6.34
C VAL A 46 -1.73 -0.17 7.49
N HIS A 47 -2.13 -0.56 8.70
CA HIS A 47 -1.90 0.17 9.94
C HIS A 47 -0.65 -0.35 10.63
N PHE A 48 0.17 0.57 11.14
CA PHE A 48 1.39 0.24 11.86
C PHE A 48 1.71 1.28 12.92
N ALA A 49 2.49 0.87 13.92
CA ALA A 49 2.91 1.75 15.00
C ALA A 49 4.14 2.59 14.56
N PRO A 50 4.29 3.84 15.02
CA PRO A 50 5.46 4.66 14.67
C PRO A 50 6.80 4.04 15.09
N ASP A 51 6.78 3.31 16.21
CA ASP A 51 7.87 2.54 16.80
C ASP A 51 8.10 1.17 16.12
N GLY A 52 7.13 0.70 15.34
CA GLY A 52 7.23 -0.50 14.50
C GLY A 52 6.88 -0.17 13.05
N PRO A 53 7.70 0.61 12.33
CA PRO A 53 7.40 1.04 10.98
C PRO A 53 7.35 -0.14 10.00
N LEU A 54 6.67 0.08 8.88
CA LEU A 54 6.74 -0.86 7.76
C LEU A 54 8.19 -0.94 7.23
N PRO A 55 8.71 -2.15 6.98
CA PRO A 55 9.99 -2.34 6.32
C PRO A 55 10.00 -1.62 4.96
N ALA A 56 11.09 -0.91 4.66
CA ALA A 56 11.20 -0.12 3.43
C ALA A 56 11.10 -0.99 2.16
N ASP A 57 11.60 -2.22 2.26
CA ASP A 57 11.51 -3.30 1.29
C ASP A 57 10.04 -3.72 1.03
N LEU A 58 9.24 -3.88 2.08
CA LEU A 58 7.80 -4.15 1.94
C LEU A 58 7.06 -2.96 1.28
N VAL A 59 7.37 -1.74 1.71
CA VAL A 59 6.79 -0.53 1.11
C VAL A 59 7.11 -0.46 -0.39
N THR A 60 8.36 -0.74 -0.76
CA THR A 60 8.82 -0.69 -2.15
C THR A 60 8.08 -1.72 -3.00
N LYS A 61 7.97 -2.98 -2.53
CA LYS A 61 7.20 -4.03 -3.22
C LYS A 61 5.75 -3.62 -3.47
N LEU A 62 5.07 -3.07 -2.45
CA LEU A 62 3.66 -2.66 -2.59
C LEU A 62 3.49 -1.52 -3.60
N VAL A 63 4.43 -0.57 -3.64
CA VAL A 63 4.42 0.53 -4.61
C VAL A 63 4.63 0.01 -6.02
N GLU A 64 5.63 -0.85 -6.24
CA GLU A 64 5.92 -1.46 -7.54
C GLU A 64 4.75 -2.30 -8.05
N ALA A 65 4.14 -3.11 -7.18
CA ALA A 65 2.97 -3.90 -7.52
C ALA A 65 1.79 -3.01 -7.94
N ARG A 66 1.57 -1.88 -7.25
CA ARG A 66 0.53 -0.92 -7.62
C ARG A 66 0.81 -0.21 -8.95
N ILE A 67 2.07 0.08 -9.25
CA ILE A 67 2.49 0.61 -10.56
C ILE A 67 2.17 -0.41 -11.65
N ALA A 68 2.60 -1.67 -11.46
CA ALA A 68 2.38 -2.76 -12.43
C ALA A 68 0.88 -3.01 -12.69
N GLU A 69 0.05 -3.01 -11.65
CA GLU A 69 -1.41 -3.11 -11.78
C GLU A 69 -1.98 -1.91 -12.58
N THR A 70 -1.45 -0.71 -12.34
CA THR A 70 -1.88 0.50 -13.04
C THR A 70 -1.49 0.48 -14.53
N ASP A 71 -0.28 0.02 -14.85
CA ASP A 71 0.17 -0.18 -16.24
C ASP A 71 -0.67 -1.23 -16.96
N ALA A 72 -0.97 -2.36 -16.31
CA ALA A 72 -1.79 -3.42 -16.89
C ALA A 72 -3.22 -2.93 -17.20
N ALA A 73 -3.79 -2.11 -16.33
CA ALA A 73 -5.11 -1.53 -16.55
C ALA A 73 -5.11 -0.44 -17.64
N ALA A 74 -4.02 0.30 -17.82
CA ALA A 74 -3.90 1.35 -18.85
C ALA A 74 -3.64 0.80 -20.26
N LYS A 75 -3.23 -0.47 -20.37
CA LYS A 75 -3.08 -1.18 -21.66
C LYS A 75 -4.37 -1.81 -22.18
N ARG A 76 -5.46 -1.75 -21.39
CA ARG A 76 -6.81 -2.19 -21.78
C ARG A 76 -7.56 -1.04 -22.43
#